data_AF-A0A5A7QPM4-F1
#
_entry.id   AF-A0A5A7QPM4-F1
#
_cell.length_a   1.000
_cell.length_b   1.000
_cell.length_c   1.000
_cell.angle_alpha   90.00
_cell.angle_beta   90.00
_cell.angle_gamma   90.00
#
_symmetry.space_group_name_H-M   'P 1'
#
loop_
_entity.id
_entity.type
_entity.pdbx_description
1 polymer ?
#
loop_
_entity_poly.entity_id
_entity_poly.type
_entity_poly.pdbx_seq_one_letter_code
_entity_poly.pdbx_strand_id
1 'polypeptide(L)'
;MFKKAVEAKSQQRLSGADRKKLKRSIRERFPNASDAEIDVLLPSKVEITVTKYPNRLLVYGLEGDCPMFYDIDGRGSEILPTVYALWKVPDLLPAFMLKGGEVSRFVLGGADLMFPGIQISAEGLPSFSAGEPWAVKVPGNPAPIAVGITTMSSTEALKAGLRGKALRISHYYRDTLWDSAENCHVPNVGFYEDAVFEDPAIISAGEASDSREDGLSIGQSNADNNDCSGDDVDAADGTQLPLDSASTEDPIVKNEQITSAMVDLHVTENASGAETSVDDQHPLSVEGIDALLDKCLLQALHTTVKDKDLPIPGSVLW
;
A
#
# COMPACT_ATOMS: atom_id res chain seq x y z
N MET A 1 17.06 14.68 -0.74
CA MET A 1 17.98 15.49 0.09
C MET A 1 19.02 14.62 0.78
N PHE A 2 18.63 13.51 1.38
CA PHE A 2 19.48 12.58 2.15
C PHE A 2 20.13 11.46 1.32
N LYS A 3 20.54 11.78 0.08
CA LYS A 3 21.17 10.78 -0.81
C LYS A 3 22.63 10.50 -0.47
N LYS A 4 23.31 11.44 0.18
CA LYS A 4 24.69 11.29 0.64
C LYS A 4 24.69 11.29 2.15
N ALA A 5 25.56 10.48 2.76
CA ALA A 5 25.70 10.44 4.22
C ALA A 5 25.90 11.86 4.76
N VAL A 6 25.02 12.26 5.67
CA VAL A 6 25.11 13.54 6.35
C VAL A 6 25.32 13.26 7.83
N GLU A 7 26.46 13.65 8.36
CA GLU A 7 26.74 13.50 9.78
C GLU A 7 26.03 14.60 10.59
N ALA A 8 25.47 14.20 11.73
CA ALA A 8 24.88 15.13 12.68
C ALA A 8 25.97 16.01 13.31
N LYS A 9 25.75 17.32 13.37
CA LYS A 9 26.67 18.26 14.04
C LYS A 9 26.49 18.27 15.55
N SER A 10 25.24 18.19 16.00
CA SER A 10 24.90 18.23 17.42
C SER A 10 23.45 17.78 17.61
N GLN A 11 23.18 17.09 18.71
CA GLN A 11 21.84 16.76 19.16
C GLN A 11 21.58 17.44 20.50
N GLN A 12 20.40 18.04 20.66
CA GLN A 12 19.99 18.70 21.90
C GLN A 12 18.51 18.44 22.17
N ARG A 13 18.12 18.43 23.44
CA ARG A 13 16.71 18.37 23.85
C ARG A 13 16.03 19.70 23.54
N LEU A 14 14.82 19.64 23.02
CA LEU A 14 14.04 20.81 22.63
C LEU A 14 13.35 21.42 23.86
N SER A 15 13.48 22.74 24.03
CA SER A 15 12.88 23.44 25.17
C SER A 15 11.35 23.35 25.15
N GLY A 16 10.68 23.43 26.31
CA GLY A 16 9.22 23.38 26.37
C GLY A 16 8.51 24.48 25.54
N ALA A 17 9.15 25.65 25.39
CA ALA A 17 8.64 26.73 24.54
C ALA A 17 8.78 26.39 23.05
N ASP A 18 9.93 25.87 22.64
CA ASP A 18 10.19 25.49 21.25
C ASP A 18 9.33 24.29 20.83
N ARG A 19 9.06 23.34 21.74
CA ARG A 19 8.11 22.25 21.51
C ARG A 19 6.71 22.76 21.17
N LYS A 20 6.22 23.75 21.93
CA LYS A 20 4.91 24.39 21.65
C LYS A 20 4.91 25.14 20.32
N LYS A 21 6.02 25.81 19.99
CA LYS A 21 6.19 26.51 18.70
C LYS A 21 6.18 25.52 17.54
N LEU A 22 6.92 24.41 17.65
CA LEU A 22 6.98 23.35 16.64
C LEU A 22 5.60 22.76 16.38
N LYS A 23 4.85 22.39 17.42
CA LYS A 23 3.48 21.88 17.28
C LYS A 23 2.55 22.87 16.57
N ARG A 24 2.66 24.17 16.90
CA ARG A 24 1.88 25.22 16.25
C ARG A 24 2.21 25.31 14.76
N SER A 25 3.50 25.35 14.41
CA SER A 25 3.93 25.41 13.01
C SER A 25 3.50 24.18 12.21
N ILE A 26 3.54 22.99 12.82
CA ILE A 26 3.04 21.74 12.22
C ILE A 26 1.53 21.83 11.97
N ARG A 27 0.75 22.29 12.96
CA ARG A 27 -0.70 22.45 12.83
C ARG A 27 -1.09 23.46 11.74
N GLU A 28 -0.35 24.56 11.63
CA GLU A 28 -0.56 25.57 10.59
C GLU A 28 -0.20 25.03 9.18
N ARG A 29 0.82 24.16 9.09
CA ARG A 29 1.32 23.63 7.81
C ARG A 29 0.52 22.43 7.30
N PHE A 30 -0.01 21.61 8.19
CA PHE A 30 -0.72 20.37 7.84
C PHE A 30 -2.17 20.41 8.37
N PRO A 31 -3.06 21.19 7.73
CA PRO A 31 -4.44 21.35 8.18
C PRO A 31 -5.28 20.07 8.06
N ASN A 32 -4.82 19.08 7.29
CA ASN A 32 -5.51 17.80 7.10
C ASN A 32 -5.39 16.89 8.33
N ALA A 33 -4.41 17.10 9.20
CA ALA A 33 -4.22 16.31 10.40
C ALA A 33 -5.00 16.91 11.59
N SER A 34 -5.66 16.02 12.32
CA SER A 34 -6.32 16.31 13.59
C SER A 34 -5.30 16.56 14.71
N ASP A 35 -5.75 17.26 15.76
CA ASP A 35 -4.93 17.48 16.95
C ASP A 35 -4.49 16.17 17.62
N ALA A 36 -5.35 15.15 17.57
CA ALA A 36 -5.04 13.83 18.11
C ALA A 36 -3.90 13.15 17.35
N GLU A 37 -3.88 13.24 16.02
CA GLU A 37 -2.81 12.69 15.18
C GLU A 37 -1.47 13.40 15.41
N ILE A 38 -1.50 14.74 15.53
CA ILE A 38 -0.29 15.51 15.85
C ILE A 38 0.24 15.12 17.25
N ASP A 39 -0.65 14.84 18.20
CA ASP A 39 -0.26 14.38 19.54
C ASP A 39 0.25 12.93 19.57
N VAL A 40 -0.19 12.07 18.64
CA VAL A 40 0.41 10.74 18.42
C VAL A 40 1.84 10.86 17.90
N LEU A 41 2.10 11.78 16.97
CA LEU A 41 3.43 12.00 16.40
C LEU A 41 4.38 12.71 17.37
N LEU A 42 3.89 13.69 18.12
CA LEU A 42 4.67 14.47 19.07
C LEU A 42 3.99 14.48 20.46
N PRO A 43 4.09 13.40 21.25
CA PRO A 43 3.48 13.35 22.57
C PRO A 43 4.01 14.45 23.49
N SER A 44 3.12 15.09 24.26
CA SER A 44 3.51 16.15 25.20
C SER A 44 4.36 15.63 26.36
N LYS A 45 4.17 14.36 26.76
CA LYS A 45 4.88 13.71 27.87
C LYS A 45 6.29 13.24 27.52
N VAL A 46 6.59 13.03 26.24
CA VAL A 46 7.89 12.49 25.78
C VAL A 46 8.83 13.64 25.43
N GLU A 47 10.11 13.48 25.75
CA GLU A 47 11.14 14.46 25.39
C GLU A 47 11.38 14.46 23.88
N ILE A 48 11.37 15.64 23.27
CA ILE A 48 11.64 15.83 21.85
C ILE A 48 13.09 16.28 21.71
N THR A 49 13.84 15.63 20.85
CA THR A 49 15.21 16.02 20.50
C THR A 49 15.23 16.74 19.15
N VAL A 50 16.18 17.65 18.99
CA VAL A 50 16.50 18.27 17.71
C VAL A 50 17.96 17.99 17.36
N THR A 51 18.15 17.34 16.22
CA THR A 51 19.46 17.04 15.65
C THR A 51 19.74 18.02 14.54
N LYS A 52 20.86 18.74 14.67
CA LYS A 52 21.31 19.74 13.70
C LYS A 52 22.25 19.09 12.70
N TYR A 53 21.97 19.29 11.42
CA TYR A 53 22.81 18.83 10.32
C TYR A 53 23.47 20.03 9.62
N PRO A 54 24.46 19.80 8.74
CA PRO A 54 24.92 20.78 7.75
C PRO A 54 23.77 21.43 6.97
N ASN A 55 24.03 22.59 6.36
CA ASN A 55 23.04 23.35 5.58
C ASN A 55 21.80 23.82 6.36
N ARG A 56 21.89 23.96 7.69
CA ARG A 56 20.81 24.43 8.59
C ARG A 56 19.63 23.47 8.71
N LEU A 57 19.75 22.27 8.17
CA LEU A 57 18.75 21.22 8.31
C LEU A 57 18.59 20.85 9.79
N LEU A 58 17.35 20.85 10.27
CA LEU A 58 16.98 20.41 11.60
C LEU A 58 16.12 19.16 11.50
N VAL A 59 16.40 18.15 12.30
CA VAL A 59 15.57 16.94 12.40
C VAL A 59 15.02 16.85 13.81
N TYR A 60 13.71 16.64 13.92
CA TYR A 60 12.98 16.51 15.16
C TYR A 60 12.52 15.07 15.35
N GLY A 61 12.90 14.46 16.47
CA GLY A 61 12.51 13.09 16.83
C GLY A 61 12.17 12.99 18.32
N LEU A 62 11.58 11.86 18.71
CA LEU A 62 11.43 11.54 20.13
C LEU A 62 12.75 10.96 20.64
N GLU A 63 13.09 11.22 21.90
CA GLU A 63 14.33 10.70 22.49
C GLU A 63 14.34 9.15 22.47
N GLY A 64 15.33 8.56 21.78
CA GLY A 64 15.44 7.10 21.63
C GLY A 64 14.45 6.46 20.64
N ASP A 65 13.86 7.24 19.74
CA ASP A 65 12.90 6.75 18.72
C ASP A 65 13.22 7.35 17.34
N CYS A 66 12.42 6.98 16.34
CA CYS A 66 12.50 7.44 14.96
C CYS A 66 12.32 8.99 14.83
N PRO A 67 12.99 9.63 13.87
CA PRO A 67 12.73 11.02 13.53
C PRO A 67 11.33 11.18 12.93
N MET A 68 10.60 12.21 13.34
CA MET A 68 9.21 12.45 12.91
C MET A 68 9.09 13.59 11.90
N PHE A 69 9.86 14.66 12.09
CA PHE A 69 9.82 15.84 11.22
C PHE A 69 11.22 16.33 10.92
N TYR A 70 11.38 17.04 9.82
CA TYR A 70 12.61 17.77 9.52
C TYR A 70 12.29 19.11 8.87
N ASP A 71 13.15 20.08 9.10
CA ASP A 71 13.06 21.44 8.57
C ASP A 71 14.25 21.70 7.65
N ILE A 72 13.95 21.91 6.37
CA ILE A 72 14.96 22.08 5.32
C ILE A 72 15.74 23.38 5.50
N ASP A 73 15.09 24.46 5.91
CA ASP A 73 15.68 25.81 5.95
C ASP A 73 16.14 26.25 7.35
N GLY A 74 15.69 25.52 8.38
CA GLY A 74 15.98 25.79 9.79
C GLY A 74 15.33 27.07 10.31
N ARG A 75 14.37 27.65 9.57
CA ARG A 75 13.60 28.84 9.92
C ARG A 75 12.18 28.50 10.36
N GLY A 76 11.78 27.23 10.25
CA GLY A 76 10.44 26.73 10.57
C GLY A 76 9.43 26.96 9.45
N SER A 77 9.88 27.29 8.23
CA SER A 77 8.98 27.57 7.10
C SER A 77 8.79 26.36 6.17
N GLU A 78 9.81 25.51 6.05
CA GLU A 78 9.82 24.30 5.20
C GLU A 78 9.93 23.02 6.05
N ILE A 79 9.00 22.87 7.01
CA ILE A 79 8.87 21.65 7.80
C ILE A 79 8.16 20.57 6.97
N LEU A 80 8.72 19.37 6.94
CA LEU A 80 8.17 18.17 6.30
C LEU A 80 8.16 16.99 7.27
N PRO A 81 7.17 16.09 7.19
CA PRO A 81 7.21 14.83 7.93
C PRO A 81 8.20 13.85 7.31
N THR A 82 8.74 12.96 8.14
CA THR A 82 9.52 11.80 7.66
C THR A 82 8.59 10.70 7.15
N VAL A 83 9.14 9.69 6.47
CA VAL A 83 8.36 8.50 6.09
C VAL A 83 7.81 7.80 7.34
N TYR A 84 8.56 7.81 8.46
CA TYR A 84 8.12 7.25 9.73
C TYR A 84 6.88 7.95 10.29
N ALA A 85 6.82 9.29 10.25
CA ALA A 85 5.63 10.02 10.67
C ALA A 85 4.44 9.69 9.77
N LEU A 86 4.65 9.56 8.47
CA LEU A 86 3.61 9.16 7.53
C LEU A 86 3.16 7.70 7.68
N TRP A 87 4.00 6.81 8.20
CA TRP A 87 3.57 5.43 8.51
C TRP A 87 2.66 5.38 9.73
N LYS A 88 2.87 6.28 10.71
CA LYS A 88 1.98 6.44 11.86
C LYS A 88 0.68 7.16 11.50
N VAL A 89 0.77 8.19 10.66
CA VAL A 89 -0.39 8.99 10.20
C VAL A 89 -0.28 9.21 8.68
N PRO A 90 -0.83 8.29 7.86
CA PRO A 90 -0.73 8.37 6.40
C PRO A 90 -1.48 9.56 5.80
N ASP A 91 -2.52 10.04 6.46
CA ASP A 91 -3.40 11.11 5.99
C ASP A 91 -2.87 12.52 6.34
N LEU A 92 -1.69 12.59 6.95
CA LEU A 92 -0.99 13.85 7.25
C LEU A 92 -0.69 14.65 5.97
N LEU A 93 -0.44 13.97 4.85
CA LEU A 93 -0.17 14.56 3.54
C LEU A 93 -0.99 13.91 2.42
N PRO A 94 -1.42 14.69 1.42
CA PRO A 94 -1.90 14.10 0.16
C PRO A 94 -0.77 13.31 -0.52
N ALA A 95 -1.13 12.23 -1.23
CA ALA A 95 -0.18 11.33 -1.83
C ALA A 95 -0.41 11.15 -3.34
N PHE A 96 0.68 11.09 -4.11
CA PHE A 96 0.65 10.60 -5.49
C PHE A 96 0.78 9.07 -5.49
N MET A 97 -0.09 8.41 -6.24
CA MET A 97 0.03 6.98 -6.52
C MET A 97 0.98 6.77 -7.70
N LEU A 98 1.94 5.87 -7.54
CA LEU A 98 2.78 5.44 -8.67
C LEU A 98 1.99 4.54 -9.62
N LYS A 99 2.41 4.46 -10.89
CA LYS A 99 1.81 3.54 -11.87
C LYS A 99 2.01 2.05 -11.55
N GLY A 100 3.06 1.72 -10.80
CA GLY A 100 3.43 0.36 -10.46
C GLY A 100 4.58 0.33 -9.47
N GLY A 101 4.77 -0.82 -8.81
CA GLY A 101 5.84 -1.04 -7.84
C GLY A 101 7.23 -0.89 -8.44
N GLU A 102 7.41 -1.14 -9.73
CA GLU A 102 8.71 -1.03 -10.41
C GLU A 102 9.22 0.41 -10.44
N VAL A 103 8.32 1.40 -10.46
CA VAL A 103 8.70 2.82 -10.48
C VAL A 103 9.31 3.24 -9.13
N SER A 104 8.97 2.55 -8.04
CA SER A 104 9.48 2.84 -6.71
C SER A 104 11.02 2.81 -6.67
N ARG A 105 11.67 1.89 -7.40
CA ARG A 105 13.14 1.76 -7.45
C ARG A 105 13.85 3.07 -7.82
N PHE A 106 13.25 3.88 -8.69
CA PHE A 106 13.82 5.15 -9.10
C PHE A 106 13.72 6.20 -8.00
N VAL A 107 12.59 6.21 -7.29
CA VAL A 107 12.36 7.09 -6.13
C VAL A 107 13.30 6.72 -4.99
N LEU A 108 13.47 5.41 -4.72
CA LEU A 108 14.43 4.88 -3.76
C LEU A 108 15.90 5.11 -4.18
N GLY A 109 16.16 5.29 -5.47
CA GLY A 109 17.46 5.76 -5.97
C GLY A 109 17.70 7.27 -5.75
N GLY A 110 16.74 7.97 -5.15
CA GLY A 110 16.74 9.41 -4.93
C GLY A 110 16.50 10.23 -6.20
N ALA A 111 15.82 9.65 -7.21
CA ALA A 111 15.35 10.40 -8.37
C ALA A 111 14.08 11.19 -8.03
N ASP A 112 13.87 12.31 -8.73
CA ASP A 112 12.62 13.06 -8.61
C ASP A 112 11.47 12.35 -9.33
N LEU A 113 10.26 12.47 -8.82
CA LEU A 113 9.07 11.89 -9.43
C LEU A 113 8.65 12.71 -10.64
N MET A 114 8.53 12.06 -11.80
CA MET A 114 8.01 12.65 -13.02
C MET A 114 6.54 12.29 -13.23
N PHE A 115 5.77 13.17 -13.85
CA PHE A 115 4.34 12.92 -14.14
C PHE A 115 4.05 11.59 -14.86
N PRO A 116 4.88 11.13 -15.83
CA PRO A 116 4.65 9.85 -16.47
C PRO A 116 4.71 8.64 -15.54
N GLY A 117 5.32 8.76 -14.36
CA GLY A 117 5.38 7.71 -13.33
C GLY A 117 4.20 7.71 -12.35
N ILE A 118 3.32 8.70 -12.44
CA ILE A 118 2.14 8.85 -11.59
C ILE A 118 0.94 8.17 -12.25
N GLN A 119 0.19 7.40 -11.46
CA GLN A 119 -1.12 6.88 -11.86
C GLN A 119 -2.13 8.01 -11.79
N ILE A 120 -2.79 8.28 -12.91
CA ILE A 120 -3.82 9.30 -13.02
C ILE A 120 -5.13 8.56 -13.19
N SER A 121 -6.03 8.70 -12.20
CA SER A 121 -7.35 8.11 -12.24
C SER A 121 -8.22 8.73 -13.33
N ALA A 122 -9.35 8.10 -13.65
CA ALA A 122 -10.29 8.62 -14.65
C ALA A 122 -10.83 10.01 -14.27
N GLU A 123 -10.90 10.33 -12.97
CA GLU A 123 -11.29 11.64 -12.44
C GLU A 123 -10.20 12.72 -12.61
N GLY A 124 -8.99 12.35 -13.02
CA GLY A 124 -7.88 13.25 -13.25
C GLY A 124 -6.97 13.48 -12.03
N LEU A 125 -6.17 14.55 -12.10
CA LEU A 125 -5.29 14.94 -11.00
C LEU A 125 -6.04 15.81 -9.98
N PRO A 126 -5.79 15.61 -8.67
CA PRO A 126 -6.29 16.50 -7.64
C PRO A 126 -5.76 17.94 -7.85
N SER A 127 -6.47 18.92 -7.32
CA SER A 127 -6.02 20.32 -7.36
C SER A 127 -4.93 20.55 -6.30
N PHE A 128 -3.77 21.01 -6.74
CA PHE A 128 -2.63 21.38 -5.88
C PHE A 128 -1.82 22.53 -6.49
N SER A 129 -1.11 23.23 -5.62
CA SER A 129 -0.20 24.33 -5.96
C SER A 129 1.24 23.85 -6.04
N ALA A 130 2.10 24.64 -6.69
CA ALA A 130 3.54 24.43 -6.63
C ALA A 130 4.07 24.80 -5.23
N GLY A 131 5.04 24.03 -4.71
CA GLY A 131 5.62 24.29 -3.39
C GLY A 131 4.89 23.62 -2.21
N GLU A 132 3.94 22.74 -2.49
CA GLU A 132 3.17 22.03 -1.47
C GLU A 132 3.82 20.69 -1.08
N PRO A 133 3.73 20.27 0.19
CA PRO A 133 4.26 19.00 0.66
C PRO A 133 3.35 17.84 0.23
N TRP A 134 3.94 16.82 -0.39
CA TRP A 134 3.22 15.67 -0.92
C TRP A 134 3.99 14.38 -0.65
N ALA A 135 3.24 13.30 -0.43
CA ALA A 135 3.76 11.95 -0.25
C ALA A 135 3.70 11.16 -1.56
N VAL A 136 4.40 10.03 -1.60
CA VAL A 136 4.36 9.06 -2.71
C VAL A 136 3.96 7.70 -2.14
N LYS A 137 2.98 7.05 -2.76
CA LYS A 137 2.48 5.71 -2.41
C LYS A 137 2.58 4.78 -3.62
N VAL A 138 2.68 3.48 -3.34
CA VAL A 138 2.64 2.43 -4.36
C VAL A 138 1.21 1.86 -4.39
N PRO A 139 0.67 1.46 -5.56
CA PRO A 139 -0.56 0.68 -5.62
C PRO A 139 -0.51 -0.52 -4.66
N GLY A 140 -1.62 -0.82 -3.99
CA GLY A 140 -1.68 -1.95 -3.06
C GLY A 140 -0.85 -1.82 -1.77
N ASN A 141 -0.18 -0.68 -1.52
CA ASN A 141 0.55 -0.44 -0.27
C ASN A 141 0.08 0.87 0.41
N PRO A 142 -0.50 0.81 1.63
CA PRO A 142 -1.03 2.00 2.29
C PRO A 142 0.07 2.94 2.80
N ALA A 143 1.29 2.43 3.02
CA ALA A 143 2.39 3.15 3.62
C ALA A 143 3.16 3.99 2.57
N PRO A 144 3.33 5.31 2.79
CA PRO A 144 4.13 6.15 1.90
C PRO A 144 5.60 5.75 1.81
N ILE A 145 6.18 5.81 0.61
CA ILE A 145 7.57 5.44 0.35
C ILE A 145 8.53 6.63 0.35
N ALA A 146 8.00 7.83 0.09
CA ALA A 146 8.78 9.05 -0.03
C ALA A 146 7.94 10.31 0.22
N VAL A 147 8.64 11.40 0.53
CA VAL A 147 8.10 12.73 0.77
C VAL A 147 8.85 13.76 -0.05
N GLY A 148 8.11 14.72 -0.60
CA GLY A 148 8.69 15.77 -1.43
C GLY A 148 7.85 17.02 -1.49
N ILE A 149 8.30 17.95 -2.35
CA ILE A 149 7.64 19.23 -2.60
C ILE A 149 7.25 19.29 -4.07
N THR A 150 6.01 19.68 -4.36
CA THR A 150 5.49 19.81 -5.74
C THR A 150 6.27 20.89 -6.49
N THR A 151 6.61 20.61 -7.75
CA THR A 151 7.40 21.55 -8.56
C THR A 151 6.59 22.39 -9.53
N MET A 152 5.37 21.98 -9.84
CA MET A 152 4.42 22.74 -10.64
C MET A 152 3.01 22.55 -10.08
N SER A 153 2.09 23.45 -10.42
CA SER A 153 0.68 23.30 -10.03
C SER A 153 -0.04 22.27 -10.91
N SER A 154 -1.16 21.76 -10.42
CA SER A 154 -2.08 20.90 -11.19
C SER A 154 -2.45 21.50 -12.55
N THR A 155 -2.71 22.81 -12.61
CA THR A 155 -3.07 23.51 -13.86
C THR A 155 -1.91 23.62 -14.85
N GLU A 156 -0.69 23.83 -14.35
CA GLU A 156 0.52 23.86 -15.17
C GLU A 156 0.87 22.46 -15.71
N ALA A 157 0.69 21.43 -14.88
CA ALA A 157 0.90 20.04 -15.27
C ALA A 157 -0.01 19.64 -16.42
N LEU A 158 -1.30 20.01 -16.36
CA LEU A 158 -2.26 19.75 -17.44
C LEU A 158 -1.91 20.52 -18.72
N LYS A 159 -1.51 21.80 -18.60
CA LYS A 159 -1.05 22.60 -19.75
C LYS A 159 0.21 22.03 -20.39
N ALA A 160 1.11 21.46 -19.59
CA ALA A 160 2.33 20.80 -20.06
C ALA A 160 2.08 19.37 -20.60
N GLY A 161 0.83 18.89 -20.60
CA GLY A 161 0.49 17.54 -21.04
C GLY A 161 1.09 16.45 -20.15
N LEU A 162 1.14 16.68 -18.83
CA LEU A 162 1.63 15.71 -17.85
C LEU A 162 3.08 15.28 -18.12
N ARG A 163 3.90 16.24 -18.51
CA ARG A 163 5.32 16.05 -18.77
C ARG A 163 6.16 16.89 -17.82
N GLY A 164 7.30 16.34 -17.43
CA GLY A 164 8.26 16.98 -16.53
C GLY A 164 8.18 16.46 -15.10
N LYS A 165 8.81 17.23 -14.21
CA LYS A 165 8.95 16.89 -12.79
C LYS A 165 7.66 17.24 -12.04
N ALA A 166 7.10 16.27 -11.33
CA ALA A 166 5.92 16.45 -10.51
C ALA A 166 6.30 16.79 -9.07
N LEU A 167 7.18 15.97 -8.49
CA LEU A 167 7.58 16.06 -7.10
C LEU A 167 9.10 16.02 -6.98
N ARG A 168 9.66 17.00 -6.28
CA ARG A 168 11.07 16.96 -5.88
C ARG A 168 11.21 16.13 -4.62
N ILE A 169 11.89 15.00 -4.70
CA ILE A 169 12.00 14.06 -3.58
C ILE A 169 12.99 14.59 -2.55
N SER A 170 12.50 14.78 -1.33
CA SER A 170 13.28 15.31 -0.21
C SER A 170 13.78 14.18 0.67
N HIS A 171 12.91 13.24 1.02
CA HIS A 171 13.20 12.09 1.87
C HIS A 171 12.50 10.84 1.33
N TYR A 172 13.14 9.68 1.42
CA TYR A 172 12.62 8.41 0.92
C TYR A 172 13.10 7.23 1.79
N TYR A 173 12.42 6.09 1.66
CA TYR A 173 12.78 4.85 2.33
C TYR A 173 14.22 4.40 1.98
N ARG A 174 15.02 4.00 2.98
CA ARG A 174 16.46 3.67 2.82
C ARG A 174 17.37 4.81 2.38
N ASP A 175 16.95 6.05 2.60
CA ASP A 175 17.88 7.17 2.54
C ASP A 175 18.68 7.29 3.86
N THR A 176 19.65 8.21 3.89
CA THR A 176 20.55 8.29 5.05
C THR A 176 19.86 8.81 6.31
N LEU A 177 18.71 9.48 6.19
CA LEU A 177 17.91 9.88 7.34
C LEU A 177 17.15 8.67 7.89
N TRP A 178 16.61 7.84 6.99
CA TRP A 178 15.97 6.58 7.37
C TRP A 178 16.97 5.64 8.08
N ASP A 179 18.16 5.45 7.49
CA ASP A 179 19.24 4.59 8.05
C ASP A 179 19.79 5.10 9.38
N SER A 180 19.71 6.41 9.66
CA SER A 180 20.26 7.00 10.88
C SER A 180 19.44 6.71 12.14
N ALA A 181 18.29 6.08 12.00
CA ALA A 181 17.36 5.87 13.09
C ALA A 181 17.59 4.52 13.80
N GLU A 182 17.62 4.54 15.14
CA GLU A 182 18.10 3.41 15.95
C GLU A 182 17.05 2.29 16.17
N ASN A 183 15.76 2.58 16.03
CA ASN A 183 14.66 1.69 16.46
C ASN A 183 13.52 1.53 15.44
N CYS A 184 13.81 1.71 14.15
CA CYS A 184 12.73 1.80 13.17
C CYS A 184 12.53 0.52 12.38
N HIS A 185 11.28 0.05 12.40
CA HIS A 185 10.84 -1.12 11.63
C HIS A 185 10.14 -0.69 10.35
N VAL A 186 10.23 -1.53 9.32
CA VAL A 186 9.42 -1.39 8.11
C VAL A 186 7.95 -1.66 8.43
N PRO A 187 7.00 -0.97 7.77
CA PRO A 187 5.59 -1.05 8.14
C PRO A 187 4.93 -2.35 7.65
N ASN A 188 5.40 -2.93 6.55
CA ASN A 188 4.91 -4.21 6.02
C ASN A 188 5.99 -4.93 5.19
N VAL A 189 5.68 -6.19 4.84
CA VAL A 189 6.51 -7.08 4.00
C VAL A 189 6.67 -6.62 2.55
N GLY A 190 5.87 -5.65 2.09
CA GLY A 190 5.98 -5.08 0.75
C GLY A 190 7.18 -4.15 0.55
N PHE A 191 7.89 -3.77 1.62
CA PHE A 191 9.11 -2.96 1.56
C PHE A 191 10.36 -3.84 1.37
N TYR A 192 10.78 -4.01 0.12
CA TYR A 192 12.03 -4.70 -0.22
C TYR A 192 13.20 -3.73 -0.27
N GLU A 193 14.39 -4.27 -0.51
CA GLU A 193 15.64 -3.51 -0.43
C GLU A 193 15.77 -2.38 -1.46
N ASP A 194 15.25 -2.64 -2.65
CA ASP A 194 15.46 -1.90 -3.87
C ASP A 194 14.14 -1.50 -4.56
N ALA A 195 13.01 -2.01 -4.07
CA ALA A 195 11.68 -1.68 -4.53
C ALA A 195 10.63 -1.84 -3.41
N VAL A 196 9.52 -1.14 -3.55
CA VAL A 196 8.32 -1.36 -2.73
C VAL A 196 7.22 -1.86 -3.65
N PHE A 197 6.59 -2.96 -3.23
CA PHE A 197 5.45 -3.57 -3.91
C PHE A 197 4.22 -3.54 -3.00
N GLU A 198 3.12 -4.08 -3.53
CA GLU A 198 1.86 -4.25 -2.83
C GLU A 198 2.05 -5.07 -1.55
N ASP A 199 1.21 -4.82 -0.54
CA ASP A 199 1.23 -5.58 0.70
C ASP A 199 0.54 -6.96 0.48
N PRO A 200 1.25 -8.10 0.60
CA PRO A 200 0.68 -9.43 0.42
C PRO A 200 -0.51 -9.72 1.35
N ALA A 201 -0.56 -9.06 2.52
CA ALA A 201 -1.69 -9.20 3.45
C ALA A 201 -2.99 -8.60 2.90
N ILE A 202 -2.88 -7.57 2.05
CA ILE A 202 -4.04 -6.93 1.41
C ILE A 202 -4.52 -7.75 0.21
N ILE A 203 -3.61 -8.35 -0.55
CA ILE A 203 -3.94 -9.27 -1.66
C ILE A 203 -4.77 -10.46 -1.12
N SER A 204 -4.33 -11.07 -0.02
CA SER A 204 -5.01 -12.20 0.61
C SER A 204 -6.42 -11.86 1.13
N ALA A 205 -6.67 -10.59 1.48
CA ALA A 205 -7.98 -10.12 1.89
C ALA A 205 -8.89 -9.72 0.70
N GLY A 206 -8.30 -9.24 -0.40
CA GLY A 206 -9.01 -8.88 -1.64
C GLY A 206 -9.55 -10.10 -2.39
N GLU A 207 -8.79 -11.20 -2.44
CA GLU A 207 -9.22 -12.45 -3.10
C GLU A 207 -10.38 -13.15 -2.37
N ALA A 208 -10.63 -12.83 -1.10
CA ALA A 208 -11.79 -13.34 -0.36
C ALA A 208 -13.11 -12.61 -0.71
N SER A 209 -13.06 -11.47 -1.43
CA SER A 209 -14.24 -10.65 -1.71
C SER A 209 -14.72 -10.68 -3.17
N ASP A 210 -13.91 -11.15 -4.12
CA ASP A 210 -14.26 -11.16 -5.56
C ASP A 210 -14.73 -12.52 -6.10
N SER A 211 -15.19 -13.42 -5.23
CA SER A 211 -15.87 -14.66 -5.64
C SER A 211 -17.40 -14.61 -5.43
N ARG A 212 -18.07 -13.65 -6.08
CA ARG A 212 -19.53 -13.72 -6.32
C ARG A 212 -19.87 -13.19 -7.70
N GLU A 213 -19.72 -14.05 -8.70
CA GLU A 213 -20.45 -13.87 -9.96
C GLU A 213 -21.93 -14.23 -9.76
N ASP A 214 -22.75 -13.34 -10.32
CA ASP A 214 -24.01 -13.53 -11.04
C ASP A 214 -24.99 -14.65 -10.63
N GLY A 215 -26.24 -14.24 -10.37
CA GLY A 215 -27.34 -15.13 -10.02
C GLY A 215 -28.68 -14.41 -10.02
N LEU A 216 -29.28 -14.28 -11.21
CA LEU A 216 -30.66 -13.90 -11.45
C LEU A 216 -31.65 -14.67 -10.54
N SER A 217 -32.69 -13.99 -10.05
CA SER A 217 -33.97 -14.64 -9.69
C SER A 217 -35.14 -13.67 -9.75
N ILE A 218 -36.05 -13.99 -10.67
CA ILE A 218 -37.44 -13.52 -10.79
C ILE A 218 -38.29 -14.15 -9.67
N GLY A 219 -39.21 -13.38 -9.07
CA GLY A 219 -40.28 -13.92 -8.22
C GLY A 219 -41.18 -12.84 -7.59
N GLN A 220 -42.40 -12.72 -8.11
CA GLN A 220 -43.46 -11.73 -7.82
C GLN A 220 -44.10 -11.85 -6.43
N SER A 221 -44.64 -10.74 -5.87
CA SER A 221 -46.09 -10.60 -5.58
C SER A 221 -46.50 -9.22 -5.00
N ASN A 222 -47.40 -8.56 -5.75
CA ASN A 222 -48.64 -7.86 -5.37
C ASN A 222 -48.68 -6.51 -4.60
N ALA A 223 -49.17 -5.51 -5.36
CA ALA A 223 -50.32 -4.61 -5.13
C ALA A 223 -50.33 -3.61 -3.95
N ASP A 224 -50.34 -2.30 -4.27
CA ASP A 224 -51.57 -1.49 -4.25
C ASP A 224 -51.34 -0.03 -4.75
N ASN A 225 -52.16 0.35 -5.73
CA ASN A 225 -52.79 1.65 -6.08
C ASN A 225 -52.14 2.99 -5.68
N ASN A 226 -51.97 3.92 -6.65
CA ASN A 226 -52.89 5.07 -6.80
C ASN A 226 -52.49 6.04 -7.96
N ASP A 227 -53.43 6.16 -8.90
CA ASP A 227 -53.87 7.30 -9.73
C ASP A 227 -53.04 7.99 -10.84
N CYS A 228 -53.82 8.32 -11.88
CA CYS A 228 -53.50 8.85 -13.21
C CYS A 228 -53.61 10.38 -13.32
N SER A 229 -52.97 10.95 -14.35
CA SER A 229 -53.41 12.10 -15.18
C SER A 229 -52.43 12.21 -16.38
N GLY A 230 -52.80 11.87 -17.62
CA GLY A 230 -53.42 12.77 -18.63
C GLY A 230 -52.36 13.74 -19.19
N ASP A 231 -51.85 13.60 -20.44
CA ASP A 231 -52.52 14.07 -21.65
C ASP A 231 -51.90 13.49 -22.95
N ASP A 232 -52.77 13.32 -23.97
CA ASP A 232 -52.52 12.85 -25.34
C ASP A 232 -51.78 13.87 -26.24
N VAL A 233 -51.06 13.39 -27.27
CA VAL A 233 -51.38 13.62 -28.71
C VAL A 233 -50.42 12.87 -29.67
N ASP A 234 -50.96 11.80 -30.28
CA ASP A 234 -51.12 11.50 -31.71
C ASP A 234 -49.97 11.26 -32.74
N ALA A 235 -50.29 10.25 -33.59
CA ALA A 235 -49.98 10.03 -35.01
C ALA A 235 -48.72 9.26 -35.49
N ALA A 236 -48.97 7.97 -35.83
CA ALA A 236 -48.66 7.17 -37.05
C ALA A 236 -47.37 7.47 -37.87
N ASP A 237 -46.60 6.50 -38.38
CA ASP A 237 -46.98 5.45 -39.35
C ASP A 237 -45.75 4.52 -39.64
N GLY A 238 -45.98 3.29 -40.12
CA GLY A 238 -45.04 2.64 -41.06
C GLY A 238 -44.19 1.41 -40.65
N THR A 239 -44.83 0.26 -40.45
CA THR A 239 -44.63 -0.97 -41.27
C THR A 239 -43.28 -1.77 -41.31
N GLN A 240 -43.40 -3.08 -40.95
CA GLN A 240 -42.74 -4.31 -41.46
C GLN A 240 -41.56 -5.02 -40.72
N LEU A 241 -41.91 -6.20 -40.16
CA LEU A 241 -41.13 -7.45 -39.91
C LEU A 241 -40.74 -8.14 -41.26
N PRO A 242 -39.96 -9.26 -41.38
CA PRO A 242 -39.68 -10.36 -40.42
C PRO A 242 -38.20 -10.91 -40.38
N LEU A 243 -37.75 -11.53 -39.28
CA LEU A 243 -37.66 -12.98 -38.98
C LEU A 243 -36.81 -13.84 -39.96
N ASP A 244 -35.75 -14.48 -39.46
CA ASP A 244 -35.56 -15.93 -39.64
C ASP A 244 -34.53 -16.56 -38.68
N SER A 245 -34.86 -17.78 -38.26
CA SER A 245 -34.19 -18.65 -37.27
C SER A 245 -33.47 -19.81 -37.97
N ALA A 246 -32.47 -20.44 -37.33
CA ALA A 246 -32.40 -21.91 -37.16
C ALA A 246 -31.05 -22.39 -36.58
N SER A 247 -31.16 -23.16 -35.51
CA SER A 247 -30.20 -24.09 -34.89
C SER A 247 -29.98 -25.34 -35.76
N THR A 248 -28.87 -26.09 -35.60
CA THR A 248 -28.84 -27.50 -35.10
C THR A 248 -27.46 -28.21 -35.23
N GLU A 249 -27.11 -28.92 -34.14
CA GLU A 249 -26.58 -30.31 -34.05
C GLU A 249 -25.06 -30.65 -34.09
N ASP A 250 -24.55 -31.06 -32.92
CA ASP A 250 -23.54 -32.12 -32.68
C ASP A 250 -24.13 -33.52 -33.00
N PRO A 251 -23.31 -34.60 -33.15
CA PRO A 251 -23.12 -35.52 -32.01
C PRO A 251 -21.77 -36.33 -31.93
N ILE A 252 -21.20 -36.38 -30.71
CA ILE A 252 -20.99 -37.58 -29.82
C ILE A 252 -19.88 -38.66 -30.08
N VAL A 253 -18.85 -38.68 -29.18
CA VAL A 253 -18.40 -39.76 -28.22
C VAL A 253 -17.75 -41.08 -28.78
N LYS A 254 -16.67 -41.71 -28.25
CA LYS A 254 -16.35 -42.27 -26.90
C LYS A 254 -14.91 -42.85 -26.84
N ASN A 255 -14.40 -43.16 -25.64
CA ASN A 255 -13.17 -43.96 -25.47
C ASN A 255 -12.36 -43.73 -24.18
N GLU A 256 -12.93 -43.95 -22.99
CA GLU A 256 -12.29 -43.87 -21.67
C GLU A 256 -11.21 -44.95 -21.40
N GLN A 257 -10.38 -44.67 -20.38
CA GLN A 257 -10.05 -45.55 -19.23
C GLN A 257 -8.62 -46.09 -19.10
N ILE A 258 -7.94 -45.73 -17.98
CA ILE A 258 -7.17 -46.54 -17.00
C ILE A 258 -6.63 -45.54 -15.92
N THR A 259 -7.41 -45.27 -14.85
CA THR A 259 -7.24 -45.65 -13.42
C THR A 259 -6.13 -44.90 -12.64
N SER A 260 -6.39 -44.10 -11.61
CA SER A 260 -7.05 -44.33 -10.30
C SER A 260 -6.06 -44.75 -9.19
N ALA A 261 -5.79 -43.81 -8.26
CA ALA A 261 -5.30 -43.92 -6.86
C ALA A 261 -4.65 -42.55 -6.52
N MET A 262 -4.97 -41.76 -5.51
CA MET A 262 -5.72 -41.96 -4.28
C MET A 262 -6.12 -40.56 -3.76
N VAL A 263 -7.40 -40.20 -3.89
CA VAL A 263 -8.05 -39.17 -3.05
C VAL A 263 -8.69 -39.96 -1.94
N ASP A 264 -8.02 -40.02 -0.79
CA ASP A 264 -8.63 -40.29 0.52
C ASP A 264 -7.54 -40.27 1.59
N LEU A 265 -7.50 -39.21 2.40
CA LEU A 265 -7.44 -39.40 3.84
C LEU A 265 -8.10 -38.20 4.54
N HIS A 266 -9.39 -38.38 4.74
CA HIS A 266 -10.20 -37.78 5.78
C HIS A 266 -9.53 -37.97 7.15
N VAL A 267 -9.23 -36.88 7.87
CA VAL A 267 -9.02 -36.94 9.32
C VAL A 267 -10.27 -36.35 9.98
N THR A 268 -11.18 -37.23 10.36
CA THR A 268 -12.09 -36.99 11.49
C THR A 268 -11.66 -37.88 12.64
N GLU A 269 -11.51 -37.30 13.83
CA GLU A 269 -12.27 -37.65 15.04
C GLU A 269 -11.86 -36.63 16.12
N ASN A 270 -12.68 -35.62 16.39
CA ASN A 270 -13.79 -35.59 17.36
C ASN A 270 -13.41 -35.81 18.84
N ALA A 271 -13.42 -34.67 19.54
CA ALA A 271 -14.11 -34.40 20.81
C ALA A 271 -13.54 -34.91 22.15
N SER A 272 -13.15 -33.93 22.98
CA SER A 272 -13.75 -33.80 24.31
C SER A 272 -13.76 -32.33 24.73
N GLY A 273 -14.95 -31.78 24.96
CA GLY A 273 -15.12 -30.41 25.44
C GLY A 273 -14.72 -30.25 26.91
N ALA A 274 -14.10 -29.12 27.20
CA ALA A 274 -14.17 -28.44 28.49
C ALA A 274 -13.81 -26.97 28.25
N GLU A 275 -14.70 -26.07 28.66
CA GLU A 275 -14.47 -24.63 28.69
C GLU A 275 -13.28 -24.30 29.59
N THR A 276 -12.29 -23.53 29.14
CA THR A 276 -11.58 -22.53 29.97
C THR A 276 -10.84 -21.53 29.09
N SER A 277 -10.94 -20.26 29.48
CA SER A 277 -10.16 -19.09 29.07
C SER A 277 -8.64 -19.22 29.26
N VAL A 278 -7.91 -18.33 28.57
CA VAL A 278 -6.53 -17.81 28.81
C VAL A 278 -5.41 -18.42 27.94
N ASP A 279 -4.78 -17.53 27.16
CA ASP A 279 -3.37 -17.43 26.75
C ASP A 279 -2.48 -18.69 26.85
N ASP A 280 -2.08 -19.27 25.71
CA ASP A 280 -0.88 -20.12 25.60
C ASP A 280 -0.41 -20.22 24.13
N GLN A 281 0.56 -19.39 23.75
CA GLN A 281 1.38 -19.64 22.56
C GLN A 281 2.34 -20.79 22.89
N HIS A 282 1.99 -22.02 22.49
CA HIS A 282 2.93 -23.13 22.56
C HIS A 282 4.10 -22.87 21.58
N PRO A 283 5.36 -22.78 22.06
CA PRO A 283 6.51 -22.79 21.16
C PRO A 283 6.56 -24.16 20.48
N LEU A 284 6.52 -24.16 19.15
CA LEU A 284 6.67 -25.37 18.34
C LEU A 284 7.97 -26.08 18.76
N SER A 285 7.88 -27.38 19.05
CA SER A 285 9.08 -28.16 19.38
C SER A 285 10.02 -28.20 18.17
N VAL A 286 11.31 -28.41 18.42
CA VAL A 286 12.33 -28.49 17.35
C VAL A 286 11.94 -29.54 16.32
N GLU A 287 11.38 -30.67 16.76
CA GLU A 287 10.87 -31.74 15.91
C GLU A 287 9.68 -31.30 15.05
N GLY A 288 8.84 -30.40 15.55
CA GLY A 288 7.74 -29.80 14.79
C GLY A 288 8.23 -28.84 13.71
N ILE A 289 9.31 -28.10 13.98
CA ILE A 289 9.95 -27.21 13.00
C ILE A 289 10.61 -28.04 11.89
N ASP A 290 11.36 -29.09 12.25
CA ASP A 290 12.01 -29.98 11.30
C ASP A 290 10.98 -30.68 10.39
N ALA A 291 9.87 -31.17 10.95
CA ALA A 291 8.80 -31.77 10.15
C ALA A 291 8.12 -30.79 9.18
N LEU A 292 8.04 -29.50 9.52
CA LEU A 292 7.53 -28.46 8.62
C LEU A 292 8.54 -28.13 7.53
N LEU A 293 9.83 -28.06 7.86
CA LEU A 293 10.90 -27.84 6.90
C LEU A 293 10.98 -28.98 5.87
N ASP A 294 10.86 -30.23 6.31
CA ASP A 294 10.81 -31.39 5.42
C ASP A 294 9.63 -31.32 4.44
N LYS A 295 8.45 -30.92 4.92
CA LYS A 295 7.27 -30.72 4.06
C LYS A 295 7.49 -29.62 3.04
N CYS A 296 8.04 -28.48 3.47
CA CYS A 296 8.36 -27.36 2.58
C CYS A 296 9.38 -27.78 1.50
N LEU A 297 10.41 -28.54 1.88
CA LEU A 297 11.42 -29.05 0.95
C LEU A 297 10.81 -30.01 -0.08
N LEU A 298 9.99 -30.96 0.36
CA LEU A 298 9.31 -31.91 -0.53
C LEU A 298 8.37 -31.19 -1.52
N GLN A 299 7.64 -30.18 -1.07
CA GLN A 299 6.77 -29.37 -1.92
C GLN A 299 7.55 -28.52 -2.91
N ALA A 300 8.70 -27.95 -2.50
CA ALA A 300 9.59 -27.24 -3.39
C ALA A 300 10.14 -28.17 -4.48
N LEU A 301 10.63 -29.35 -4.12
CA LEU A 301 11.14 -30.33 -5.08
C LEU A 301 10.04 -30.79 -6.05
N HIS A 302 8.83 -31.05 -5.56
CA HIS A 302 7.70 -31.46 -6.40
C HIS A 302 7.28 -30.40 -7.43
N THR A 303 7.39 -29.12 -7.08
CA THR A 303 7.00 -28.01 -7.98
C THR A 303 8.10 -27.59 -8.95
N THR A 304 9.37 -27.78 -8.58
CA THR A 304 10.51 -27.26 -9.34
C THR A 304 11.25 -28.31 -10.18
N VAL A 305 11.31 -29.57 -9.74
CA VAL A 305 12.05 -30.63 -10.43
C VAL A 305 11.13 -31.35 -11.42
N LYS A 306 11.58 -31.48 -12.68
CA LYS A 306 10.90 -32.29 -13.70
C LYS A 306 11.71 -33.55 -13.97
N ASP A 307 11.08 -34.60 -14.50
CA ASP A 307 11.73 -35.90 -14.76
C ASP A 307 13.00 -35.80 -15.64
N LYS A 308 13.07 -34.78 -16.50
CA LYS A 308 14.22 -34.49 -17.36
C LYS A 308 15.45 -33.96 -16.61
N ASP A 309 15.28 -33.48 -15.39
CA ASP A 309 16.34 -32.88 -14.56
C ASP A 309 16.99 -33.93 -13.64
N LEU A 310 16.56 -35.19 -13.74
CA LEU A 310 17.12 -36.34 -13.03
C LEU A 310 18.19 -37.05 -13.89
N PRO A 311 19.31 -37.50 -13.30
CA PRO A 311 19.66 -37.42 -11.88
C PRO A 311 20.28 -36.07 -11.48
N ILE A 312 19.85 -35.51 -10.34
CA ILE A 312 20.40 -34.27 -9.79
C ILE A 312 21.76 -34.57 -9.13
N PRO A 313 22.84 -33.85 -9.48
CA PRO A 313 24.12 -33.95 -8.77
C PRO A 313 23.96 -33.49 -7.33
N GLY A 314 24.48 -34.26 -6.37
CA GLY A 314 24.37 -33.94 -4.94
C GLY A 314 24.80 -32.51 -4.62
N SER A 315 25.81 -31.96 -5.32
CA SER A 315 26.32 -30.59 -5.15
C SER A 315 25.29 -29.47 -5.32
N VAL A 316 24.09 -29.76 -5.81
CA VAL A 316 23.00 -28.79 -5.95
C VAL A 316 22.14 -28.69 -4.67
N LEU A 317 22.25 -29.66 -3.76
CA LEU A 317 21.41 -29.80 -2.56
C LEU A 317 22.15 -29.47 -1.24
N TRP A 318 23.44 -29.13 -1.27
CA TRP A 318 24.23 -28.74 -0.09
C TRP A 318 24.86 -27.35 -0.22
#